data_AF-A0A535N638-F1
#
_entry.id   AF-A0A535N638-F1
#
_cell.length_a   1.000
_cell.length_b   1.000
_cell.length_c   1.000
_cell.angle_alpha   90.00
_cell.angle_beta   90.00
_cell.angle_gamma   90.00
#
_symmetry.space_group_name_H-M   'P 1'
#
loop_
_entity.id
_entity.type
_entity.pdbx_description
1 polymer ?
#
loop_
_entity_poly.entity_id
_entity_poly.type
_entity_poly.pdbx_seq_one_letter_code
_entity_poly.pdbx_strand_id
1 'polypeptide(L)'
;MTRDPSAEADRDPRRIGPTARLCDASGLDWIYPQARTVSRDPQRRRQPPAGPSDAGRRRPQHVRAAAYAVVAEDRGGGPRRRARRAHERTAANALDRSEARRHLRQRRCVGQASRLDPPGARVRPPTCICGVALSRKLVILHLDGLSADSLEKALRDGDMPYLQHLIDAEGYDLYRYRCGLPSTTPFAQAGILYGDNTEIPSFRWWDRERRVVVQFGTGSTFEKVADKYFAGCRPLTKDGACIAACYPGEAADDFGIAYQDRSYGRQAKSRSAANVLVPYLANPVHLGDWVWQTLAVFGRTAKDFSLARSVGRHPAPLYVWTDVAEEIFVHHLTRYAVQKAMREGYSPIYAGFYAFDETAHAFGPRDASALRVLKHVDHTIRKIAAAREGRYELVVLSDHGQVETTPFAAAHGSPFGAVLAEVLAGFRVQEVKGKAYGPPEDEARGHVTVTMSGGGAHVYFADRATRMTYRELMNRHPELIPRIAALRQVALLMARDGEEDVFIDAQGELRGAAVKPLLAQYDDPDILFEQLIRLNSFRNCGDVIAFGAFIDGKQVNFENQAGGHGSIGGEQLHPFVLAKKEWSIDTSRVNAAHQLHPILSRLRDQLASTA
;
A
#
# COMPACT_ATOMS: atom_id res chain seq x y z
N MET A 1 -26.59 9.42 -71.12
CA MET A 1 -25.81 8.21 -71.46
C MET A 1 -25.51 7.50 -70.14
N THR A 2 -26.30 6.52 -69.70
CA THR A 2 -26.26 5.09 -70.07
C THR A 2 -24.90 4.45 -69.73
N ARG A 3 -24.76 3.47 -68.82
CA ARG A 3 -25.75 2.49 -68.30
C ARG A 3 -25.41 1.99 -66.87
N ASP A 4 -26.47 1.76 -66.09
CA ASP A 4 -26.60 0.80 -64.97
C ASP A 4 -27.04 -0.60 -65.58
N PRO A 5 -27.34 -1.73 -64.87
CA PRO A 5 -27.53 -1.93 -63.42
C PRO A 5 -27.19 -3.32 -62.78
N SER A 6 -27.42 -3.43 -61.46
CA SER A 6 -27.95 -4.60 -60.70
C SER A 6 -27.07 -5.86 -60.50
N ALA A 7 -27.29 -6.77 -59.52
CA ALA A 7 -28.44 -6.96 -58.60
C ALA A 7 -28.04 -7.55 -57.22
N GLU A 8 -28.98 -7.51 -56.27
CA GLU A 8 -28.95 -8.15 -54.93
C GLU A 8 -29.15 -9.68 -54.98
N ALA A 9 -28.70 -10.41 -53.94
CA ALA A 9 -29.45 -11.53 -53.37
C ALA A 9 -28.92 -11.98 -51.97
N ASP A 10 -29.83 -12.10 -51.02
CA ASP A 10 -29.69 -12.66 -49.66
C ASP A 10 -29.75 -14.21 -49.65
N ARG A 11 -29.08 -14.88 -48.65
CA ARG A 11 -29.51 -16.11 -47.91
C ARG A 11 -28.39 -16.88 -47.17
N ASP A 12 -28.52 -16.95 -45.84
CA ASP A 12 -28.15 -18.08 -44.95
C ASP A 12 -29.21 -19.24 -45.16
N PRO A 13 -29.12 -20.53 -44.69
CA PRO A 13 -28.20 -21.11 -43.69
C PRO A 13 -27.67 -22.57 -43.84
N ARG A 14 -26.70 -22.92 -42.97
CA ARG A 14 -26.42 -24.26 -42.36
C ARG A 14 -26.30 -25.54 -43.24
N ARG A 15 -25.13 -26.22 -43.20
CA ARG A 15 -24.96 -27.61 -42.63
C ARG A 15 -23.55 -28.26 -42.72
N ILE A 16 -23.18 -28.96 -41.62
CA ILE A 16 -22.36 -30.21 -41.50
C ILE A 16 -20.80 -30.10 -41.62
N GLY A 17 -20.10 -30.61 -40.58
CA GLY A 17 -18.64 -30.92 -40.57
C GLY A 17 -18.36 -32.41 -40.85
N PRO A 18 -17.35 -33.12 -40.25
CA PRO A 18 -16.37 -32.74 -39.21
C PRO A 18 -14.90 -33.20 -39.49
N THR A 19 -14.03 -33.13 -38.45
CA THR A 19 -12.62 -33.65 -38.36
C THR A 19 -11.56 -32.84 -39.16
N ALA A 20 -10.37 -32.50 -38.63
CA ALA A 20 -9.43 -33.34 -37.89
C ALA A 20 -8.35 -32.57 -37.07
N ARG A 21 -7.99 -33.18 -35.91
CA ARG A 21 -6.69 -33.23 -35.19
C ARG A 21 -5.90 -31.96 -34.83
N LEU A 22 -5.59 -31.89 -33.53
CA LEU A 22 -4.46 -31.14 -32.95
C LEU A 22 -3.11 -31.58 -33.53
N CYS A 23 -2.18 -30.63 -33.62
CA CYS A 23 -0.75 -30.85 -33.45
C CYS A 23 -0.18 -29.76 -32.54
N ASP A 24 0.75 -30.15 -31.65
CA ASP A 24 1.47 -29.25 -30.76
C ASP A 24 2.33 -28.22 -31.52
N ALA A 25 2.49 -27.04 -30.93
CA ALA A 25 3.56 -26.10 -31.25
C ALA A 25 4.05 -25.40 -29.97
N SER A 26 4.93 -26.09 -29.25
CA SER A 26 5.69 -25.54 -28.13
C SER A 26 6.79 -24.56 -28.60
N GLY A 27 6.99 -23.48 -27.85
CA GLY A 27 8.25 -22.72 -27.88
C GLY A 27 8.27 -21.48 -28.78
N LEU A 28 8.18 -20.31 -28.15
CA LEU A 28 8.66 -19.04 -28.72
C LEU A 28 9.37 -18.24 -27.61
N ASP A 29 10.70 -18.27 -27.64
CA ASP A 29 11.56 -17.45 -26.80
C ASP A 29 11.40 -15.96 -27.16
N TRP A 30 11.05 -15.12 -26.19
CA TRP A 30 11.12 -13.66 -26.35
C TRP A 30 12.50 -13.17 -25.93
N ILE A 31 13.36 -12.97 -26.92
CA ILE A 31 14.75 -12.53 -26.78
C ILE A 31 14.79 -11.02 -26.50
N TYR A 32 15.40 -10.64 -25.36
CA TYR A 32 15.75 -9.24 -25.05
C TYR A 32 16.76 -8.69 -26.09
N PRO A 33 16.57 -7.47 -26.63
CA PRO A 33 17.59 -6.80 -27.42
C PRO A 33 18.79 -6.41 -26.53
N GLN A 34 19.97 -6.97 -26.84
CA GLN A 34 21.18 -6.78 -26.04
C GLN A 34 21.73 -5.34 -26.13
N ALA A 35 22.14 -4.81 -24.98
CA ALA A 35 22.91 -3.57 -24.90
C ALA A 35 24.29 -3.73 -25.59
N ARG A 36 24.64 -2.81 -26.49
CA ARG A 36 25.95 -2.81 -27.14
C ARG A 36 27.05 -2.44 -26.14
N THR A 37 28.04 -3.31 -26.02
CA THR A 37 29.27 -3.07 -25.29
C THR A 37 30.13 -2.02 -26.01
N VAL A 38 30.60 -1.01 -25.28
CA VAL A 38 31.62 -0.06 -25.74
C VAL A 38 32.95 -0.39 -25.07
N SER A 39 34.02 -0.39 -25.87
CA SER A 39 35.36 -0.82 -25.46
C SER A 39 35.96 0.01 -24.33
N ARG A 40 36.72 -0.64 -23.44
CA ARG A 40 37.59 0.02 -22.45
C ARG A 40 39.01 0.09 -23.01
N ASP A 41 39.58 1.29 -23.05
CA ASP A 41 41.03 1.49 -23.20
C ASP A 41 41.58 2.15 -21.91
N PRO A 42 42.62 1.61 -21.24
CA PRO A 42 42.97 2.01 -19.87
C PRO A 42 44.23 2.88 -19.81
N GLN A 43 44.09 4.22 -19.75
CA GLN A 43 45.22 5.08 -19.40
C GLN A 43 44.84 6.46 -18.82
N ARG A 44 44.94 6.60 -17.49
CA ARG A 44 45.60 7.75 -16.82
C ARG A 44 45.84 7.50 -15.33
N ARG A 45 47.06 7.81 -14.88
CA ARG A 45 47.54 7.69 -13.49
C ARG A 45 47.72 9.09 -12.88
N ARG A 46 47.48 9.22 -11.57
CA ARG A 46 47.94 10.31 -10.66
C ARG A 46 47.29 11.69 -10.97
N GLN A 47 47.04 12.59 -10.01
CA GLN A 47 47.52 12.77 -8.62
C GLN A 47 46.48 13.61 -7.83
N PRO A 48 46.39 13.56 -6.49
CA PRO A 48 45.49 14.42 -5.71
C PRO A 48 46.15 15.77 -5.33
N PRO A 49 45.40 16.88 -5.21
CA PRO A 49 45.90 18.11 -4.61
C PRO A 49 45.88 18.03 -3.07
N ALA A 50 46.91 18.59 -2.43
CA ALA A 50 47.00 18.71 -0.99
C ALA A 50 46.11 19.85 -0.47
N GLY A 51 45.64 19.73 0.78
CA GLY A 51 45.10 20.87 1.53
C GLY A 51 46.16 21.51 2.44
N PRO A 52 45.86 22.65 3.08
CA PRO A 52 46.59 23.13 4.24
C PRO A 52 45.88 22.77 5.55
N SER A 53 46.66 22.38 6.54
CA SER A 53 46.28 22.33 7.96
C SER A 53 46.35 23.73 8.59
N ASP A 54 45.44 24.08 9.49
CA ASP A 54 45.82 24.33 10.89
C ASP A 54 44.64 24.25 11.89
N ALA A 55 44.95 24.39 13.18
CA ALA A 55 44.21 23.92 14.34
C ALA A 55 42.98 24.75 14.78
N GLY A 56 42.09 24.07 15.52
CA GLY A 56 40.90 24.70 16.11
C GLY A 56 40.11 23.80 17.07
N ARG A 57 40.75 23.14 18.05
CA ARG A 57 40.02 22.38 19.09
C ARG A 57 39.15 23.32 19.94
N ARG A 58 37.81 23.19 19.86
CA ARG A 58 36.87 23.55 20.95
C ARG A 58 35.49 22.89 20.76
N ARG A 59 35.03 22.20 21.81
CA ARG A 59 33.65 21.75 22.08
C ARG A 59 33.49 21.75 23.62
N PRO A 60 32.27 21.80 24.17
CA PRO A 60 31.04 22.42 23.66
C PRO A 60 30.48 23.44 24.67
N GLN A 61 29.56 24.31 24.26
CA GLN A 61 28.69 25.03 25.19
C GLN A 61 27.23 24.79 24.86
N HIS A 62 26.47 24.39 25.89
CA HIS A 62 25.03 24.23 25.83
C HIS A 62 24.36 25.60 25.81
N VAL A 63 23.45 25.84 24.87
CA VAL A 63 22.49 26.93 24.95
C VAL A 63 21.09 26.34 24.99
N ARG A 64 20.38 26.59 26.09
CA ARG A 64 18.94 26.31 26.22
C ARG A 64 18.17 27.35 25.41
N ALA A 65 17.26 26.92 24.54
CA ALA A 65 16.17 27.77 24.05
C ALA A 65 14.97 27.64 25.01
N ALA A 66 14.43 28.76 25.46
CA ALA A 66 13.37 28.81 26.46
C ALA A 66 11.96 28.69 25.83
N ALA A 67 11.02 28.17 26.62
CA ALA A 67 9.60 28.23 26.27
C ALA A 67 9.06 29.66 26.44
N TYR A 68 8.33 30.15 25.45
CA TYR A 68 7.57 31.39 25.58
C TYR A 68 6.17 31.09 26.16
N ALA A 69 5.89 31.71 27.31
CA ALA A 69 4.53 31.84 27.81
C ALA A 69 3.90 33.12 27.24
N VAL A 70 2.66 33.04 26.79
CA VAL A 70 1.84 34.23 26.50
C VAL A 70 0.89 34.42 27.68
N VAL A 71 1.08 35.52 28.40
CA VAL A 71 0.19 35.95 29.49
C VAL A 71 -0.99 36.70 28.88
N ALA A 72 -2.18 36.49 29.45
CA ALA A 72 -3.40 37.17 29.05
C ALA A 72 -3.44 38.62 29.58
N GLU A 73 -4.08 39.51 28.81
CA GLU A 73 -4.79 40.64 29.40
C GLU A 73 -6.28 40.57 29.03
N ASP A 74 -7.10 40.80 30.05
CA ASP A 74 -8.56 40.82 30.03
C ASP A 74 -9.02 42.23 30.37
N ARG A 75 -10.13 42.68 29.75
CA ARG A 75 -11.20 43.49 30.38
C ARG A 75 -12.26 43.93 29.37
N GLY A 76 -13.54 43.79 29.72
CA GLY A 76 -14.53 44.76 29.18
C GLY A 76 -16.04 44.47 29.14
N GLY A 77 -16.68 43.89 30.17
CA GLY A 77 -18.11 44.20 30.47
C GLY A 77 -19.23 43.33 29.84
N GLY A 78 -20.18 42.90 30.68
CA GLY A 78 -21.38 42.09 30.30
C GLY A 78 -22.65 42.93 30.01
N PRO A 79 -23.89 42.54 30.42
CA PRO A 79 -24.25 41.43 31.34
C PRO A 79 -25.59 40.66 31.09
N ARG A 80 -25.84 39.60 31.90
CA ARG A 80 -27.16 38.91 32.18
C ARG A 80 -27.77 38.08 31.00
N ARG A 81 -28.43 36.92 31.16
CA ARG A 81 -29.22 36.32 32.26
C ARG A 81 -29.05 34.78 32.38
N ARG A 82 -29.47 34.19 33.52
CA ARG A 82 -29.53 32.74 33.81
C ARG A 82 -30.94 32.31 34.28
N ALA A 83 -31.38 31.13 33.86
CA ALA A 83 -32.38 30.26 34.54
C ALA A 83 -31.89 28.80 34.31
N ARG A 84 -31.77 27.88 35.30
CA ARG A 84 -32.77 27.22 36.18
C ARG A 84 -33.92 26.60 35.37
N ARG A 85 -34.35 25.33 35.52
CA ARG A 85 -33.97 24.13 36.33
C ARG A 85 -34.39 22.87 35.48
N ALA A 86 -34.34 21.58 35.86
CA ALA A 86 -34.24 20.89 37.16
C ALA A 86 -33.58 19.47 37.08
N HIS A 87 -33.71 18.75 38.20
CA HIS A 87 -33.76 17.32 38.55
C HIS A 87 -34.10 16.24 37.48
N GLU A 88 -33.84 14.94 37.70
CA GLU A 88 -33.76 14.23 38.99
C GLU A 88 -32.79 13.02 39.02
N ARG A 89 -32.34 12.63 40.23
CA ARG A 89 -31.62 11.38 40.54
C ARG A 89 -32.29 10.75 41.75
N THR A 90 -32.60 9.46 41.69
CA THR A 90 -32.89 8.63 42.86
C THR A 90 -31.85 7.51 42.97
N ALA A 91 -31.49 7.17 44.21
CA ALA A 91 -30.55 6.11 44.53
C ALA A 91 -31.14 5.26 45.67
N ALA A 92 -30.89 3.96 45.64
CA ALA A 92 -31.13 3.06 46.77
C ALA A 92 -30.10 1.92 46.80
N ASN A 93 -29.21 2.00 47.78
CA ASN A 93 -28.47 0.89 48.39
C ASN A 93 -29.46 -0.04 49.14
N ALA A 94 -29.14 -1.26 49.61
CA ALA A 94 -28.08 -2.25 49.37
C ALA A 94 -28.40 -3.50 50.23
N LEU A 95 -27.68 -4.63 50.02
CA LEU A 95 -27.65 -5.84 50.88
C LEU A 95 -28.99 -6.65 50.87
N ASP A 96 -29.02 -7.97 51.02
CA ASP A 96 -28.26 -8.83 51.93
C ASP A 96 -27.90 -10.23 51.37
N ARG A 97 -27.01 -10.95 52.06
CA ARG A 97 -26.56 -12.32 51.80
C ARG A 97 -27.40 -13.35 52.58
N SER A 98 -28.25 -14.13 51.93
CA SER A 98 -28.42 -15.57 52.22
C SER A 98 -29.55 -16.18 51.39
N GLU A 99 -29.24 -17.22 50.61
CA GLU A 99 -30.10 -18.39 50.29
C GLU A 99 -29.53 -19.16 49.08
N ALA A 100 -28.59 -20.08 49.34
CA ALA A 100 -28.10 -21.03 48.34
C ALA A 100 -27.62 -22.34 49.02
N ARG A 101 -28.52 -22.99 49.78
CA ARG A 101 -28.31 -24.34 50.33
C ARG A 101 -29.60 -25.14 50.29
N ARG A 102 -29.51 -26.39 49.79
CA ARG A 102 -30.60 -27.36 49.52
C ARG A 102 -31.45 -26.97 48.30
N HIS A 103 -31.79 -27.86 47.38
CA HIS A 103 -31.97 -29.31 47.51
C HIS A 103 -30.95 -30.20 46.79
N LEU A 104 -30.99 -31.51 47.12
CA LEU A 104 -29.99 -32.54 46.82
C LEU A 104 -30.73 -33.86 46.50
N ARG A 105 -30.09 -34.77 45.74
CA ARG A 105 -30.47 -36.19 45.50
C ARG A 105 -31.66 -36.40 44.55
N GLN A 106 -31.78 -37.48 43.77
CA GLN A 106 -31.02 -38.76 43.61
C GLN A 106 -31.33 -39.27 42.16
N ARG A 107 -30.58 -40.15 41.47
CA ARG A 107 -30.04 -41.48 41.83
C ARG A 107 -28.82 -41.88 40.99
N ARG A 108 -27.98 -42.78 41.53
CA ARG A 108 -27.01 -43.64 40.82
C ARG A 108 -27.46 -45.11 40.93
N CYS A 109 -27.09 -45.95 39.96
CA CYS A 109 -26.52 -47.31 40.08
C CYS A 109 -26.31 -47.84 38.64
N VAL A 110 -25.08 -48.10 38.15
CA VAL A 110 -24.11 -49.18 38.47
C VAL A 110 -24.48 -50.53 37.82
N GLY A 111 -23.57 -51.01 36.97
CA GLY A 111 -23.51 -52.36 36.38
C GLY A 111 -22.19 -52.49 35.61
N GLN A 112 -21.39 -53.54 35.87
CA GLN A 112 -19.99 -53.65 35.45
C GLN A 112 -19.67 -55.05 34.89
N ALA A 113 -18.72 -55.11 33.93
CA ALA A 113 -18.14 -56.31 33.30
C ALA A 113 -19.09 -57.12 32.37
N SER A 114 -18.64 -57.80 31.31
CA SER A 114 -17.32 -58.45 31.11
C SER A 114 -16.95 -58.75 29.64
N ARG A 115 -15.64 -59.03 29.41
CA ARG A 115 -15.00 -59.88 28.36
C ARG A 115 -14.52 -59.28 27.01
N LEU A 116 -13.36 -59.82 26.60
CA LEU A 116 -12.58 -59.65 25.35
C LEU A 116 -13.15 -60.60 24.25
N ASP A 117 -12.79 -60.65 22.96
CA ASP A 117 -11.64 -60.23 22.10
C ASP A 117 -12.18 -59.83 20.68
N PRO A 118 -11.44 -59.92 19.54
CA PRO A 118 -10.39 -59.05 18.99
C PRO A 118 -10.82 -58.31 17.68
N PRO A 119 -9.97 -57.48 17.01
CA PRO A 119 -10.42 -56.58 15.94
C PRO A 119 -10.43 -57.21 14.53
N GLY A 120 -11.56 -57.11 13.83
CA GLY A 120 -11.69 -57.44 12.40
C GLY A 120 -11.96 -56.19 11.55
N ALA A 121 -11.11 -55.93 10.56
CA ALA A 121 -11.22 -54.77 9.69
C ALA A 121 -12.52 -54.79 8.86
N ARG A 122 -13.34 -53.74 8.97
CA ARG A 122 -14.42 -53.43 8.03
C ARG A 122 -14.26 -52.01 7.51
N VAL A 123 -13.79 -51.90 6.27
CA VAL A 123 -13.86 -50.67 5.49
C VAL A 123 -15.33 -50.25 5.41
N ARG A 124 -15.67 -49.09 6.00
CA ARG A 124 -16.95 -48.44 5.73
C ARG A 124 -16.82 -47.63 4.43
N PRO A 125 -17.77 -47.71 3.50
CA PRO A 125 -17.80 -46.76 2.39
C PRO A 125 -17.98 -45.34 2.95
N PRO A 126 -17.50 -44.29 2.26
CA PRO A 126 -17.74 -42.93 2.68
C PRO A 126 -19.25 -42.66 2.70
N THR A 127 -19.82 -42.49 3.89
CA THR A 127 -21.17 -41.98 4.03
C THR A 127 -21.20 -40.57 3.48
N CYS A 128 -21.84 -40.40 2.32
CA CYS A 128 -22.25 -39.09 1.83
C CYS A 128 -23.19 -38.46 2.86
N ILE A 129 -22.62 -37.70 3.79
CA ILE A 129 -23.38 -36.71 4.54
C ILE A 129 -23.76 -35.66 3.51
N CYS A 130 -25.06 -35.50 3.24
CA CYS A 130 -25.58 -34.38 2.50
C CYS A 130 -25.26 -33.11 3.29
N GLY A 131 -24.08 -32.54 3.03
CA GLY A 131 -23.62 -31.33 3.68
C GLY A 131 -24.46 -30.16 3.21
N VAL A 132 -25.32 -29.67 4.10
CA VAL A 132 -25.72 -28.26 4.05
C VAL A 132 -24.42 -27.47 4.02
N ALA A 133 -24.18 -26.72 2.95
CA ALA A 133 -23.01 -25.85 2.90
C ALA A 133 -23.15 -24.87 4.06
N LEU A 134 -22.17 -24.87 4.97
CA LEU A 134 -22.17 -23.90 6.05
C LEU A 134 -21.67 -22.57 5.47
N SER A 135 -22.45 -21.50 5.69
CA SER A 135 -22.06 -20.11 5.44
C SER A 135 -20.60 -19.89 5.88
N ARG A 136 -19.74 -19.47 4.95
CA ARG A 136 -18.31 -19.25 5.21
C ARG A 136 -18.03 -17.75 5.33
N LYS A 137 -17.24 -17.40 6.33
CA LYS A 137 -16.75 -16.04 6.54
C LYS A 137 -15.54 -15.78 5.65
N LEU A 138 -15.21 -14.51 5.39
CA LEU A 138 -14.09 -14.14 4.51
C LEU A 138 -13.00 -13.43 5.32
N VAL A 139 -11.75 -13.83 5.13
CA VAL A 139 -10.56 -13.06 5.53
C VAL A 139 -9.72 -12.73 4.30
N ILE A 140 -9.31 -11.47 4.19
CA ILE A 140 -8.50 -10.91 3.12
C ILE A 140 -7.20 -10.41 3.75
N LEU A 141 -6.08 -10.98 3.34
CA LEU A 141 -4.75 -10.55 3.75
C LEU A 141 -4.13 -9.74 2.61
N HIS A 142 -3.94 -8.44 2.85
CA HIS A 142 -3.29 -7.51 1.94
C HIS A 142 -1.79 -7.50 2.24
N LEU A 143 -0.97 -7.86 1.24
CA LEU A 143 0.49 -7.77 1.27
C LEU A 143 0.90 -6.51 0.50
N ASP A 144 1.40 -5.51 1.22
CA ASP A 144 1.74 -4.23 0.61
C ASP A 144 2.99 -4.33 -0.29
N GLY A 145 3.00 -3.60 -1.39
CA GLY A 145 4.16 -3.44 -2.30
C GLY A 145 4.60 -4.68 -3.10
N LEU A 146 3.94 -5.84 -2.99
CA LEU A 146 4.38 -7.08 -3.62
C LEU A 146 3.81 -7.26 -5.04
N SER A 147 4.65 -7.14 -6.07
CA SER A 147 4.23 -7.40 -7.45
C SER A 147 3.91 -8.89 -7.68
N ALA A 148 3.07 -9.19 -8.67
CA ALA A 148 2.79 -10.55 -9.09
C ALA A 148 4.07 -11.28 -9.53
N ASP A 149 4.95 -10.60 -10.26
CA ASP A 149 6.23 -11.12 -10.73
C ASP A 149 7.19 -11.45 -9.57
N SER A 150 7.23 -10.61 -8.53
CA SER A 150 7.99 -10.85 -7.31
C SER A 150 7.41 -12.00 -6.48
N LEU A 151 6.08 -12.12 -6.38
CA LEU A 151 5.44 -13.30 -5.75
C LEU A 151 5.77 -14.59 -6.52
N GLU A 152 5.57 -14.62 -7.84
CA GLU A 152 5.89 -15.81 -8.65
C GLU A 152 7.37 -16.19 -8.54
N LYS A 153 8.28 -15.21 -8.46
CA LYS A 153 9.69 -15.47 -8.18
C LYS A 153 9.89 -16.07 -6.80
N ALA A 154 9.28 -15.51 -5.75
CA ALA A 154 9.38 -16.03 -4.39
C ALA A 154 8.79 -17.45 -4.24
N LEU A 155 7.75 -17.78 -5.02
CA LEU A 155 7.20 -19.14 -5.12
C LEU A 155 8.21 -20.09 -5.78
N ARG A 156 8.75 -19.73 -6.95
CA ARG A 156 9.77 -20.53 -7.67
C ARG A 156 11.05 -20.77 -6.85
N ASP A 157 11.48 -19.77 -6.08
CA ASP A 157 12.69 -19.83 -5.24
C ASP A 157 12.44 -20.56 -3.89
N GLY A 158 11.19 -20.93 -3.58
CA GLY A 158 10.84 -21.59 -2.32
C GLY A 158 10.82 -20.66 -1.09
N ASP A 159 10.71 -19.36 -1.29
CA ASP A 159 10.60 -18.35 -0.23
C ASP A 159 9.20 -18.29 0.41
N MET A 160 8.15 -18.71 -0.31
CA MET A 160 6.76 -18.73 0.19
C MET A 160 6.10 -20.12 0.08
N PRO A 161 6.60 -21.13 0.82
CA PRO A 161 6.16 -22.52 0.67
C PRO A 161 4.71 -22.77 1.12
N TYR A 162 4.11 -21.96 2.00
CA TYR A 162 2.71 -22.12 2.35
C TYR A 162 1.77 -21.56 1.28
N LEU A 163 2.12 -20.46 0.61
CA LEU A 163 1.35 -20.00 -0.56
C LEU A 163 1.42 -21.01 -1.71
N GLN A 164 2.58 -21.63 -1.93
CA GLN A 164 2.69 -22.74 -2.87
C GLN A 164 1.76 -23.91 -2.50
N HIS A 165 1.68 -24.26 -1.21
CA HIS A 165 0.72 -25.26 -0.74
C HIS A 165 -0.76 -24.88 -0.97
N LEU A 166 -1.13 -23.60 -0.84
CA LEU A 166 -2.49 -23.15 -1.18
C LEU A 166 -2.81 -23.40 -2.67
N ILE A 167 -1.86 -23.13 -3.56
CA ILE A 167 -1.99 -23.39 -5.00
C ILE A 167 -2.11 -24.90 -5.27
N ASP A 168 -1.14 -25.68 -4.77
CA ASP A 168 -1.00 -27.11 -5.10
C ASP A 168 -2.08 -28.00 -4.47
N ALA A 169 -2.54 -27.66 -3.26
CA ALA A 169 -3.38 -28.54 -2.44
C ALA A 169 -4.76 -27.97 -2.07
N GLU A 170 -4.93 -26.64 -2.06
CA GLU A 170 -6.23 -25.99 -1.76
C GLU A 170 -6.92 -25.37 -3.00
N GLY A 171 -6.33 -25.53 -4.19
CA GLY A 171 -6.95 -25.12 -5.46
C GLY A 171 -6.93 -23.62 -5.74
N TYR A 172 -5.94 -22.89 -5.20
CA TYR A 172 -5.75 -21.47 -5.47
C TYR A 172 -5.13 -21.22 -6.85
N ASP A 173 -5.35 -20.02 -7.39
CA ASP A 173 -4.68 -19.49 -8.58
C ASP A 173 -4.26 -18.04 -8.38
N LEU A 174 -3.34 -17.59 -9.23
CA LEU A 174 -2.80 -16.23 -9.23
C LEU A 174 -3.49 -15.35 -10.29
N TYR A 175 -4.36 -14.46 -9.84
CA TYR A 175 -5.12 -13.54 -10.67
C TYR A 175 -4.42 -12.17 -10.73
N ARG A 176 -3.66 -11.91 -11.79
CA ARG A 176 -2.98 -10.62 -12.04
C ARG A 176 -4.00 -9.52 -12.38
N TYR A 177 -3.73 -8.28 -11.98
CA TYR A 177 -4.54 -7.10 -12.34
C TYR A 177 -3.68 -5.83 -12.46
N ARG A 178 -4.25 -4.67 -12.82
CA ARG A 178 -3.56 -3.37 -12.73
C ARG A 178 -4.09 -2.52 -11.58
N CYS A 179 -3.20 -1.98 -10.75
CA CYS A 179 -3.58 -1.15 -9.59
C CYS A 179 -4.25 0.18 -9.98
N GLY A 180 -3.94 0.71 -11.17
CA GLY A 180 -4.28 2.08 -11.56
C GLY A 180 -3.21 3.09 -11.12
N LEU A 181 -3.37 4.35 -11.55
CA LEU A 181 -2.53 5.46 -11.13
C LEU A 181 -3.27 6.39 -10.14
N PRO A 182 -2.61 6.84 -9.06
CA PRO A 182 -1.25 6.46 -8.64
C PRO A 182 -1.19 5.02 -8.09
N SER A 183 -0.07 4.35 -8.31
CA SER A 183 0.23 3.02 -7.75
C SER A 183 0.63 3.13 -6.27
N THR A 184 -0.28 3.59 -5.39
CA THR A 184 0.00 3.82 -3.96
C THR A 184 -1.07 3.26 -3.04
N THR A 185 -0.66 2.87 -1.83
CA THR A 185 -1.53 2.27 -0.81
C THR A 185 -2.83 3.03 -0.55
N PRO A 186 -2.85 4.37 -0.36
CA PRO A 186 -4.11 5.06 -0.07
C PRO A 186 -5.08 5.01 -1.25
N PHE A 187 -4.59 5.16 -2.49
CA PHE A 187 -5.43 5.06 -3.67
C PHE A 187 -5.95 3.63 -3.89
N ALA A 188 -5.10 2.63 -3.67
CA ALA A 188 -5.47 1.24 -3.90
C ALA A 188 -6.41 0.70 -2.80
N GLN A 189 -6.10 0.95 -1.51
CA GLN A 189 -6.96 0.57 -0.38
C GLN A 189 -8.31 1.30 -0.39
N ALA A 190 -8.37 2.59 -0.75
CA ALA A 190 -9.63 3.30 -0.96
C ALA A 190 -10.50 2.56 -2.00
N GLY A 191 -9.90 2.24 -3.14
CA GLY A 191 -10.55 1.51 -4.22
C GLY A 191 -11.06 0.15 -3.77
N ILE A 192 -10.22 -0.67 -3.13
CA ILE A 192 -10.57 -2.02 -2.68
C ILE A 192 -11.67 -1.99 -1.59
N LEU A 193 -11.54 -1.11 -0.59
CA LEU A 193 -12.45 -1.08 0.56
C LEU A 193 -13.78 -0.40 0.25
N TYR A 194 -13.83 0.65 -0.58
CA TYR A 194 -15.03 1.46 -0.78
C TYR A 194 -15.59 1.44 -2.21
N GLY A 195 -14.83 0.95 -3.19
CA GLY A 195 -15.18 1.04 -4.61
C GLY A 195 -14.96 2.43 -5.22
N ASP A 196 -14.40 3.36 -4.46
CA ASP A 196 -14.03 4.71 -4.91
C ASP A 196 -12.61 5.05 -4.47
N ASN A 197 -11.85 5.65 -5.38
CA ASN A 197 -10.54 6.23 -5.11
C ASN A 197 -10.31 7.53 -5.89
N THR A 198 -11.39 8.25 -6.14
CA THR A 198 -11.40 9.58 -6.78
C THR A 198 -10.84 10.62 -5.81
N GLU A 199 -10.21 11.68 -6.32
CA GLU A 199 -9.58 12.75 -5.51
C GLU A 199 -8.44 12.31 -4.57
N ILE A 200 -7.88 11.10 -4.76
CA ILE A 200 -6.68 10.58 -4.08
C ILE A 200 -5.54 10.51 -5.11
N PRO A 201 -4.75 11.57 -5.28
CA PRO A 201 -3.84 11.71 -6.42
C PRO A 201 -2.42 11.17 -6.18
N SER A 202 -2.04 10.90 -4.93
CA SER A 202 -0.72 10.39 -4.52
C SER A 202 -0.82 9.83 -3.08
N PHE A 203 0.25 9.22 -2.57
CA PHE A 203 0.35 8.81 -1.16
C PHE A 203 0.20 10.00 -0.19
N ARG A 204 0.59 11.21 -0.62
CA ARG A 204 0.41 12.50 0.09
C ARG A 204 -0.01 13.57 -0.92
N TRP A 205 -0.94 14.44 -0.55
CA TRP A 205 -1.41 15.51 -1.44
C TRP A 205 -1.82 16.76 -0.67
N TRP A 206 -1.94 17.89 -1.36
CA TRP A 206 -2.52 19.11 -0.81
C TRP A 206 -4.02 19.17 -1.15
N ASP A 207 -4.88 19.07 -0.14
CA ASP A 207 -6.31 19.33 -0.32
C ASP A 207 -6.52 20.85 -0.37
N ARG A 208 -6.86 21.37 -1.56
CA ARG A 208 -6.95 22.82 -1.81
C ARG A 208 -8.12 23.49 -1.08
N GLU A 209 -9.20 22.75 -0.85
CA GLU A 209 -10.41 23.24 -0.17
C GLU A 209 -10.15 23.41 1.34
N ARG A 210 -9.59 22.37 1.98
CA ARG A 210 -9.28 22.37 3.41
C ARG A 210 -7.92 22.98 3.73
N ARG A 211 -7.14 23.35 2.70
CA ARG A 211 -5.79 23.94 2.75
C ARG A 211 -4.87 23.16 3.71
N VAL A 212 -4.82 21.85 3.52
CA VAL A 212 -4.07 20.93 4.38
C VAL A 212 -3.36 19.87 3.55
N VAL A 213 -2.13 19.53 3.93
CA VAL A 213 -1.46 18.34 3.43
C VAL A 213 -2.15 17.11 4.03
N VAL A 214 -2.75 16.27 3.19
CA VAL A 214 -3.28 14.97 3.56
C VAL A 214 -2.14 13.96 3.57
N GLN A 215 -1.97 13.26 4.69
CA GLN A 215 -0.94 12.25 4.88
C GLN A 215 -1.42 11.18 5.86
N PHE A 216 -0.82 9.98 5.75
CA PHE A 216 -1.03 8.83 6.63
C PHE A 216 0.22 8.51 7.47
N GLY A 217 0.06 7.60 8.45
CA GLY A 217 1.06 7.31 9.48
C GLY A 217 1.08 8.33 10.61
N THR A 218 2.14 8.32 11.43
CA THR A 218 2.31 9.25 12.56
C THR A 218 2.14 10.71 12.13
N GLY A 219 1.21 11.40 12.80
CA GLY A 219 0.78 12.75 12.42
C GLY A 219 -0.20 12.77 11.25
N SER A 220 -1.03 11.72 11.11
CA SER A 220 -2.11 11.65 10.12
C SER A 220 -2.98 12.91 10.14
N THR A 221 -3.40 13.32 8.95
CA THR A 221 -4.28 14.48 8.75
C THR A 221 -5.59 14.12 8.04
N PHE A 222 -5.79 12.84 7.71
CA PHE A 222 -6.96 12.40 6.94
C PHE A 222 -8.30 12.72 7.63
N GLU A 223 -8.38 12.65 8.95
CA GLU A 223 -9.57 13.05 9.72
C GLU A 223 -10.10 14.45 9.39
N LYS A 224 -9.23 15.37 8.96
CA LYS A 224 -9.60 16.77 8.61
C LYS A 224 -10.31 16.90 7.26
N VAL A 225 -10.28 15.84 6.45
CA VAL A 225 -10.86 15.78 5.11
C VAL A 225 -11.81 14.59 4.92
N ALA A 226 -11.85 13.65 5.89
CA ALA A 226 -12.54 12.36 5.78
C ALA A 226 -14.03 12.48 5.47
N ASP A 227 -14.69 13.56 5.91
CA ASP A 227 -16.10 13.85 5.63
C ASP A 227 -16.43 14.06 4.15
N LYS A 228 -15.41 14.30 3.31
CA LYS A 228 -15.52 14.44 1.86
C LYS A 228 -15.41 13.13 1.08
N TYR A 229 -14.86 12.07 1.69
CA TYR A 229 -14.55 10.81 0.99
C TYR A 229 -15.59 9.74 1.33
N PHE A 230 -15.83 8.85 0.38
CA PHE A 230 -16.65 7.64 0.55
C PHE A 230 -18.13 7.87 0.95
N ALA A 231 -18.63 9.10 0.87
CA ALA A 231 -20.02 9.40 1.16
C ALA A 231 -20.97 8.59 0.27
N GLY A 232 -21.84 7.76 0.88
CA GLY A 232 -22.77 6.88 0.16
C GLY A 232 -22.14 5.59 -0.39
N CYS A 233 -20.85 5.35 -0.20
CA CYS A 233 -20.23 4.05 -0.49
C CYS A 233 -20.70 2.98 0.50
N ARG A 234 -20.66 1.70 0.11
CA ARG A 234 -20.89 0.57 1.02
C ARG A 234 -19.55 -0.17 1.22
N PRO A 235 -18.89 -0.05 2.38
CA PRO A 235 -17.57 -0.64 2.55
C PRO A 235 -17.57 -2.17 2.45
N LEU A 236 -16.46 -2.72 1.98
CA LEU A 236 -16.21 -4.16 1.90
C LEU A 236 -16.31 -4.80 3.30
N THR A 237 -15.69 -4.15 4.30
CA THR A 237 -15.59 -4.55 5.71
C THR A 237 -16.72 -4.07 6.61
N LYS A 238 -17.83 -3.60 6.04
CA LYS A 238 -19.03 -3.27 6.82
C LYS A 238 -19.47 -4.47 7.66
N ASP A 239 -19.74 -4.23 8.94
CA ASP A 239 -20.07 -5.24 9.97
C ASP A 239 -18.93 -6.27 10.25
N GLY A 240 -17.73 -6.00 9.72
CA GLY A 240 -16.54 -6.85 9.81
C GLY A 240 -15.39 -6.21 10.59
N ALA A 241 -14.15 -6.55 10.21
CA ALA A 241 -12.92 -6.00 10.80
C ALA A 241 -12.00 -5.44 9.70
N CYS A 242 -11.40 -4.27 9.93
CA CYS A 242 -10.38 -3.67 9.07
C CYS A 242 -9.18 -3.36 9.95
N ILE A 243 -8.03 -3.95 9.62
CA ILE A 243 -6.86 -4.04 10.50
C ILE A 243 -5.65 -3.57 9.70
N ALA A 244 -4.85 -2.68 10.28
CA ALA A 244 -3.68 -2.08 9.64
C ALA A 244 -4.00 -1.57 8.22
N ALA A 245 -4.99 -0.70 8.10
CA ALA A 245 -5.35 -0.05 6.83
C ALA A 245 -5.32 1.48 6.98
N CYS A 246 -5.17 2.19 5.86
CA CYS A 246 -5.25 3.64 5.78
C CYS A 246 -6.64 4.18 6.16
N TYR A 247 -7.69 3.36 6.00
CA TYR A 247 -9.09 3.74 6.22
C TYR A 247 -9.83 2.70 7.09
N PRO A 248 -10.81 3.12 7.91
CA PRO A 248 -11.49 2.23 8.86
C PRO A 248 -12.47 1.24 8.22
N GLY A 249 -12.96 1.50 7.00
CA GLY A 249 -13.83 0.58 6.26
C GLY A 249 -15.17 0.26 6.92
N GLU A 250 -15.70 1.14 7.78
CA GLU A 250 -16.88 0.90 8.66
C GLU A 250 -16.81 -0.42 9.45
N ALA A 251 -15.58 -0.86 9.76
CA ALA A 251 -15.34 -2.03 10.58
C ALA A 251 -15.51 -1.74 12.07
N ALA A 252 -15.57 -2.80 12.87
CA ALA A 252 -15.53 -2.66 14.32
C ALA A 252 -14.19 -2.08 14.79
N ASP A 253 -14.26 -0.96 15.52
CA ASP A 253 -13.10 -0.25 16.06
C ASP A 253 -12.24 -1.11 17.01
N ASP A 254 -12.74 -2.24 17.53
CA ASP A 254 -12.15 -3.13 18.56
C ASP A 254 -10.78 -3.75 18.24
N PHE A 255 -10.26 -3.53 17.03
CA PHE A 255 -8.96 -4.02 16.58
C PHE A 255 -7.88 -2.95 16.47
N GLY A 256 -8.22 -1.65 16.40
CA GLY A 256 -7.40 -0.52 16.85
C GLY A 256 -6.00 -0.30 16.24
N ILE A 257 -5.55 -1.16 15.32
CA ILE A 257 -4.31 -1.00 14.55
C ILE A 257 -4.71 -0.21 13.30
N ALA A 258 -4.96 1.08 13.39
CA ALA A 258 -5.08 1.91 12.19
C ALA A 258 -3.66 2.18 11.63
N TYR A 259 -3.48 2.19 10.31
CA TYR A 259 -2.19 2.59 9.72
C TYR A 259 -1.84 4.06 10.07
N GLN A 260 -2.87 4.87 10.37
CA GLN A 260 -2.75 6.24 10.87
C GLN A 260 -2.10 6.34 12.27
N ASP A 261 -2.16 5.28 13.09
CA ASP A 261 -1.79 5.27 14.51
C ASP A 261 -0.37 4.73 14.78
N ARG A 262 0.58 4.91 13.84
CA ARG A 262 1.99 4.43 13.92
C ARG A 262 2.87 5.08 15.01
N SER A 263 2.29 5.46 16.16
CA SER A 263 2.97 6.00 17.36
C SER A 263 2.77 5.10 18.57
N TYR A 264 3.11 3.81 18.44
CA TYR A 264 2.97 2.83 19.50
C TYR A 264 3.90 3.15 20.69
N GLY A 265 3.32 3.37 21.87
CA GLY A 265 4.06 3.66 23.11
C GLY A 265 4.20 5.14 23.52
N ARG A 266 3.66 6.11 22.75
CA ARG A 266 3.70 7.54 23.13
C ARG A 266 2.36 8.28 23.18
N GLN A 267 1.23 7.65 22.83
CA GLN A 267 -0.10 8.25 22.96
C GLN A 267 -0.96 7.53 24.00
N ALA A 268 -1.48 8.28 24.96
CA ALA A 268 -2.21 7.75 26.12
C ALA A 268 -3.72 7.53 25.89
N LYS A 269 -4.20 7.43 24.63
CA LYS A 269 -5.66 7.51 24.33
C LYS A 269 -6.27 6.58 23.27
N SER A 270 -5.53 5.71 22.57
CA SER A 270 -6.20 4.64 21.79
C SER A 270 -6.59 3.47 22.70
N ARG A 271 -7.86 3.47 23.16
CA ARG A 271 -8.44 2.35 23.94
C ARG A 271 -8.41 1.03 23.15
N SER A 272 -8.50 1.10 21.83
CA SER A 272 -8.57 -0.09 21.00
C SER A 272 -7.20 -0.72 20.72
N ALA A 273 -6.16 0.08 20.45
CA ALA A 273 -4.80 -0.46 20.34
C ALA A 273 -4.40 -1.21 21.64
N ALA A 274 -4.83 -0.70 22.80
CA ALA A 274 -4.65 -1.38 24.09
C ALA A 274 -5.43 -2.72 24.19
N ASN A 275 -6.63 -2.83 23.61
CA ASN A 275 -7.44 -4.06 23.56
C ASN A 275 -6.86 -5.16 22.65
N VAL A 276 -5.78 -4.88 21.93
CA VAL A 276 -4.98 -5.88 21.20
C VAL A 276 -3.61 -6.06 21.86
N LEU A 277 -2.92 -4.95 22.18
CA LEU A 277 -1.58 -4.94 22.76
C LEU A 277 -1.52 -5.58 24.15
N VAL A 278 -2.48 -5.29 25.03
CA VAL A 278 -2.47 -5.83 26.40
C VAL A 278 -2.71 -7.35 26.40
N PRO A 279 -3.72 -7.91 25.69
CA PRO A 279 -3.86 -9.36 25.55
C PRO A 279 -2.69 -10.04 24.84
N TYR A 280 -2.06 -9.38 23.86
CA TYR A 280 -0.87 -9.90 23.17
C TYR A 280 0.31 -10.06 24.12
N LEU A 281 0.66 -9.00 24.88
CA LEU A 281 1.77 -9.01 25.82
C LEU A 281 1.49 -9.87 27.08
N ALA A 282 0.22 -10.06 27.45
CA ALA A 282 -0.19 -10.91 28.56
C ALA A 282 -0.05 -12.42 28.28
N ASN A 283 0.13 -12.84 27.01
CA ASN A 283 0.33 -14.24 26.67
C ASN A 283 1.84 -14.59 26.63
N PRO A 284 2.35 -15.41 27.57
CA PRO A 284 3.78 -15.77 27.60
C PRO A 284 4.25 -16.54 26.36
N VAL A 285 3.35 -17.21 25.64
CA VAL A 285 3.68 -17.89 24.38
C VAL A 285 3.93 -16.87 23.26
N HIS A 286 3.16 -15.78 23.20
CA HIS A 286 3.38 -14.71 22.21
C HIS A 286 4.63 -13.90 22.53
N LEU A 287 4.89 -13.62 23.82
CA LEU A 287 6.13 -12.99 24.25
C LEU A 287 7.35 -13.89 23.95
N GLY A 288 7.25 -15.21 24.18
CA GLY A 288 8.29 -16.17 23.83
C GLY A 288 8.55 -16.29 22.33
N ASP A 289 7.50 -16.39 21.51
CA ASP A 289 7.60 -16.37 20.04
C ASP A 289 8.25 -15.07 19.54
N TRP A 290 7.86 -13.91 20.09
CA TRP A 290 8.42 -12.61 19.73
C TRP A 290 9.91 -12.50 20.13
N VAL A 291 10.26 -12.81 21.39
CA VAL A 291 11.66 -12.80 21.85
C VAL A 291 12.51 -13.76 21.00
N TRP A 292 12.02 -14.98 20.73
CA TRP A 292 12.75 -15.94 19.91
C TRP A 292 12.94 -15.46 18.47
N GLN A 293 11.91 -14.91 17.83
CA GLN A 293 12.02 -14.42 16.45
C GLN A 293 12.89 -13.16 16.36
N THR A 294 12.77 -12.23 17.31
CA THR A 294 13.67 -11.07 17.43
C THR A 294 15.12 -11.53 17.63
N LEU A 295 15.40 -12.44 18.57
CA LEU A 295 16.75 -13.01 18.77
C LEU A 295 17.26 -13.78 17.55
N ALA A 296 16.39 -14.51 16.84
CA ALA A 296 16.76 -15.22 15.63
C ALA A 296 17.02 -14.27 14.45
N VAL A 297 16.34 -13.12 14.38
CA VAL A 297 16.66 -12.03 13.44
C VAL A 297 18.00 -11.41 13.83
N PHE A 298 18.17 -10.92 15.07
CA PHE A 298 19.43 -10.34 15.55
C PHE A 298 20.63 -11.27 15.38
N GLY A 299 20.51 -12.56 15.72
CA GLY A 299 21.57 -13.55 15.59
C GLY A 299 21.94 -13.86 14.12
N ARG A 300 20.95 -13.88 13.22
CA ARG A 300 21.21 -14.01 11.77
C ARG A 300 21.78 -12.72 11.18
N THR A 301 21.27 -11.55 11.55
CA THR A 301 21.84 -10.25 11.19
C THR A 301 23.29 -10.12 11.67
N ALA A 302 23.63 -10.56 12.88
CA ALA A 302 25.01 -10.56 13.37
C ALA A 302 25.93 -11.49 12.54
N LYS A 303 25.41 -12.66 12.12
CA LYS A 303 26.13 -13.57 11.22
C LYS A 303 26.32 -12.95 9.82
N ASP A 304 25.27 -12.40 9.25
CA ASP A 304 25.27 -11.80 7.90
C ASP A 304 26.11 -10.51 7.86
N PHE A 305 26.12 -9.72 8.94
CA PHE A 305 27.00 -8.56 9.12
C PHE A 305 28.47 -8.98 9.24
N SER A 306 28.76 -10.04 10.00
CA SER A 306 30.11 -10.62 10.09
C SER A 306 30.60 -11.13 8.73
N LEU A 307 29.73 -11.80 7.96
CA LEU A 307 30.01 -12.29 6.62
C LEU A 307 30.13 -11.17 5.58
N ALA A 308 29.30 -10.13 5.66
CA ALA A 308 29.40 -8.95 4.80
C ALA A 308 30.71 -8.20 5.04
N ARG A 309 31.11 -8.06 6.32
CA ARG A 309 32.36 -7.41 6.72
C ARG A 309 33.60 -8.21 6.29
N SER A 310 33.56 -9.55 6.29
CA SER A 310 34.67 -10.37 5.79
C SER A 310 34.80 -10.36 4.25
N VAL A 311 33.72 -10.02 3.54
CA VAL A 311 33.68 -9.90 2.06
C VAL A 311 33.75 -8.42 1.60
N GLY A 312 34.01 -7.48 2.51
CA GLY A 312 34.22 -6.06 2.17
C GLY A 312 32.96 -5.29 1.74
N ARG A 313 31.76 -5.82 1.98
CA ARG A 313 30.50 -5.10 1.75
C ARG A 313 30.22 -4.13 2.90
N HIS A 314 29.73 -2.93 2.58
CA HIS A 314 29.23 -1.98 3.58
C HIS A 314 27.82 -2.39 4.02
N PRO A 315 27.60 -2.81 5.28
CA PRO A 315 26.26 -3.13 5.78
C PRO A 315 25.44 -1.86 5.96
N ALA A 316 24.11 -2.00 5.86
CA ALA A 316 23.18 -0.88 5.96
C ALA A 316 23.26 -0.14 7.32
N PRO A 317 22.93 1.17 7.36
CA PRO A 317 23.01 1.98 8.57
C PRO A 317 22.22 1.41 9.76
N LEU A 318 22.71 1.67 10.98
CA LEU A 318 22.14 1.09 12.20
C LEU A 318 20.65 1.40 12.44
N TYR A 319 20.14 2.54 11.93
CA TYR A 319 18.72 2.92 12.08
C TYR A 319 17.77 2.00 11.29
N VAL A 320 18.22 1.42 10.17
CA VAL A 320 17.35 0.55 9.35
C VAL A 320 16.92 -0.70 10.14
N TRP A 321 17.71 -1.11 11.13
CA TRP A 321 17.40 -2.28 11.97
C TRP A 321 16.39 -1.99 13.09
N THR A 322 16.28 -0.75 13.58
CA THR A 322 15.22 -0.39 14.54
C THR A 322 13.87 -0.38 13.85
N ASP A 323 13.83 0.17 12.63
CA ASP A 323 12.59 0.33 11.86
C ASP A 323 12.08 -1.05 11.40
N VAL A 324 12.98 -1.93 10.93
CA VAL A 324 12.66 -3.34 10.64
C VAL A 324 12.19 -4.13 11.87
N ALA A 325 12.76 -3.89 13.05
CA ALA A 325 12.33 -4.56 14.28
C ALA A 325 10.95 -4.08 14.75
N GLU A 326 10.64 -2.79 14.59
CA GLU A 326 9.31 -2.23 14.86
C GLU A 326 8.27 -2.78 13.87
N GLU A 327 8.57 -2.84 12.58
CA GLU A 327 7.64 -3.38 11.58
C GLU A 327 7.42 -4.89 11.75
N ILE A 328 8.43 -5.69 12.14
CA ILE A 328 8.22 -7.10 12.52
C ILE A 328 7.31 -7.23 13.76
N PHE A 329 7.42 -6.31 14.72
CA PHE A 329 6.50 -6.28 15.86
C PHE A 329 5.06 -5.92 15.45
N VAL A 330 4.89 -4.90 14.61
CA VAL A 330 3.58 -4.51 14.04
C VAL A 330 2.98 -5.68 13.25
N HIS A 331 3.76 -6.35 12.39
CA HIS A 331 3.34 -7.53 11.63
C HIS A 331 2.81 -8.66 12.52
N HIS A 332 3.47 -8.93 13.66
CA HIS A 332 2.98 -9.89 14.66
C HIS A 332 1.71 -9.44 15.39
N LEU A 333 1.59 -8.14 15.68
CA LEU A 333 0.39 -7.56 16.31
C LEU A 333 -0.81 -7.63 15.36
N THR A 334 -0.65 -7.29 14.08
CA THR A 334 -1.66 -7.45 13.02
C THR A 334 -2.10 -8.91 12.89
N ARG A 335 -1.16 -9.86 12.83
CA ARG A 335 -1.49 -11.31 12.83
C ARG A 335 -2.36 -11.70 14.02
N TYR A 336 -2.02 -11.22 15.23
CA TYR A 336 -2.79 -11.52 16.43
C TYR A 336 -4.19 -10.89 16.39
N ALA A 337 -4.30 -9.65 15.90
CA ALA A 337 -5.58 -8.96 15.70
C ALA A 337 -6.48 -9.71 14.69
N VAL A 338 -5.95 -10.19 13.57
CA VAL A 338 -6.69 -11.03 12.61
C VAL A 338 -7.21 -12.30 13.31
N GLN A 339 -6.34 -13.03 14.02
CA GLN A 339 -6.76 -14.23 14.74
C GLN A 339 -7.77 -13.94 15.86
N LYS A 340 -7.72 -12.76 16.49
CA LYS A 340 -8.72 -12.29 17.46
C LYS A 340 -10.06 -12.04 16.76
N ALA A 341 -10.07 -11.29 15.66
CA ALA A 341 -11.27 -11.02 14.85
C ALA A 341 -11.93 -12.32 14.33
N MET A 342 -11.13 -13.31 13.92
CA MET A 342 -11.62 -14.65 13.52
C MET A 342 -12.28 -15.43 14.68
N ARG A 343 -11.73 -15.32 15.90
CA ARG A 343 -12.33 -15.94 17.10
C ARG A 343 -13.63 -15.25 17.51
N GLU A 344 -13.66 -13.92 17.47
CA GLU A 344 -14.84 -13.11 17.80
C GLU A 344 -15.91 -13.14 16.69
N GLY A 345 -15.55 -13.59 15.48
CA GLY A 345 -16.49 -13.96 14.44
C GLY A 345 -16.80 -12.85 13.43
N TYR A 346 -15.99 -11.80 13.35
CA TYR A 346 -16.14 -10.73 12.37
C TYR A 346 -16.01 -11.26 10.93
N SER A 347 -16.79 -10.69 10.00
CA SER A 347 -16.69 -11.01 8.58
C SER A 347 -17.24 -9.88 7.70
N PRO A 348 -16.52 -9.46 6.64
CA PRO A 348 -15.20 -9.93 6.27
C PRO A 348 -14.13 -9.26 7.15
N ILE A 349 -12.95 -9.88 7.19
CA ILE A 349 -11.76 -9.31 7.85
C ILE A 349 -10.81 -8.86 6.75
N TYR A 350 -10.40 -7.59 6.74
CA TYR A 350 -9.31 -7.08 5.89
C TYR A 350 -8.10 -6.76 6.77
N ALA A 351 -6.90 -7.16 6.36
CA ALA A 351 -5.68 -6.91 7.13
C ALA A 351 -4.45 -6.59 6.26
N GLY A 352 -3.87 -5.41 6.41
CA GLY A 352 -2.65 -4.97 5.72
C GLY A 352 -1.35 -5.40 6.41
N PHE A 353 -0.39 -5.90 5.63
CA PHE A 353 0.94 -6.30 6.09
C PHE A 353 2.01 -5.58 5.26
N TYR A 354 2.70 -4.63 5.90
CA TYR A 354 3.60 -3.66 5.25
C TYR A 354 5.08 -4.07 5.22
N ALA A 355 5.43 -5.17 5.91
CA ALA A 355 6.82 -5.57 6.11
C ALA A 355 7.62 -5.78 4.80
N PHE A 356 6.97 -6.18 3.69
CA PHE A 356 7.65 -6.25 2.39
C PHE A 356 7.90 -4.85 1.82
N ASP A 357 6.86 -4.02 1.66
CA ASP A 357 6.95 -2.66 1.12
C ASP A 357 8.01 -1.79 1.84
N GLU A 358 7.99 -1.76 3.18
CA GLU A 358 8.96 -1.01 3.99
C GLU A 358 10.42 -1.47 3.75
N THR A 359 10.64 -2.78 3.60
CA THR A 359 11.98 -3.32 3.34
C THR A 359 12.40 -3.19 1.88
N ALA A 360 11.45 -3.27 0.94
CA ALA A 360 11.69 -3.00 -0.47
C ALA A 360 12.04 -1.51 -0.69
N HIS A 361 11.38 -0.59 0.01
CA HIS A 361 11.77 0.83 0.03
C HIS A 361 13.19 1.06 0.55
N ALA A 362 13.57 0.36 1.63
CA ALA A 362 14.89 0.52 2.27
C ALA A 362 16.06 -0.11 1.49
N PHE A 363 15.84 -1.27 0.85
CA PHE A 363 16.90 -2.09 0.24
C PHE A 363 16.79 -2.29 -1.28
N GLY A 364 15.61 -2.06 -1.87
CA GLY A 364 15.23 -2.47 -3.23
C GLY A 364 14.41 -3.77 -3.21
N PRO A 365 13.35 -3.91 -4.04
CA PRO A 365 12.48 -5.08 -4.03
C PRO A 365 13.19 -6.38 -4.41
N ARG A 366 14.33 -6.30 -5.12
CA ARG A 366 15.12 -7.47 -5.53
C ARG A 366 16.28 -7.78 -4.57
N ASP A 367 16.49 -6.99 -3.51
CA ASP A 367 17.51 -7.31 -2.52
C ASP A 367 17.12 -8.54 -1.69
N ALA A 368 18.12 -9.35 -1.37
CA ALA A 368 17.92 -10.56 -0.57
C ALA A 368 17.30 -10.27 0.80
N SER A 369 17.43 -9.05 1.33
CA SER A 369 16.85 -8.63 2.62
C SER A 369 15.35 -8.42 2.54
N ALA A 370 14.85 -7.80 1.47
CA ALA A 370 13.42 -7.68 1.20
C ALA A 370 12.80 -9.06 0.93
N LEU A 371 13.42 -9.87 0.08
CA LEU A 371 12.96 -11.24 -0.21
C LEU A 371 12.94 -12.15 1.03
N ARG A 372 13.90 -11.99 1.96
CA ARG A 372 13.89 -12.73 3.25
C ARG A 372 12.66 -12.42 4.12
N VAL A 373 12.02 -11.26 3.98
CA VAL A 373 10.78 -10.94 4.71
C VAL A 373 9.59 -11.78 4.20
N LEU A 374 9.58 -12.18 2.94
CA LEU A 374 8.50 -13.02 2.39
C LEU A 374 8.36 -14.37 3.11
N LYS A 375 9.47 -14.96 3.59
CA LYS A 375 9.45 -16.15 4.48
C LYS A 375 8.73 -15.90 5.81
N HIS A 376 8.78 -14.68 6.33
CA HIS A 376 8.09 -14.28 7.56
C HIS A 376 6.60 -14.02 7.29
N VAL A 377 6.30 -13.36 6.17
CA VAL A 377 4.94 -13.13 5.67
C VAL A 377 4.21 -14.47 5.43
N ASP A 378 4.83 -15.41 4.72
CA ASP A 378 4.31 -16.76 4.46
C ASP A 378 4.01 -17.52 5.76
N HIS A 379 4.91 -17.45 6.76
CA HIS A 379 4.67 -18.04 8.08
C HIS A 379 3.46 -17.41 8.79
N THR A 380 3.26 -16.09 8.68
CA THR A 380 2.10 -15.40 9.24
C THR A 380 0.81 -15.82 8.53
N ILE A 381 0.81 -15.90 7.20
CA ILE A 381 -0.33 -16.37 6.41
C ILE A 381 -0.69 -17.80 6.81
N ARG A 382 0.29 -18.70 6.95
CA ARG A 382 0.08 -20.06 7.45
C ARG A 382 -0.56 -20.10 8.85
N LYS A 383 -0.13 -19.23 9.76
CA LYS A 383 -0.68 -19.16 11.13
C LYS A 383 -2.13 -18.63 11.14
N ILE A 384 -2.50 -17.74 10.22
CA ILE A 384 -3.88 -17.25 10.04
C ILE A 384 -4.74 -18.33 9.36
N ALA A 385 -4.24 -18.93 8.28
CA ALA A 385 -4.93 -19.97 7.53
C ALA A 385 -5.21 -21.23 8.37
N ALA A 386 -4.31 -21.58 9.30
CA ALA A 386 -4.55 -22.65 10.28
C ALA A 386 -5.68 -22.32 11.28
N ALA A 387 -5.95 -21.03 11.54
CA ALA A 387 -7.03 -20.57 12.42
C ALA A 387 -8.40 -20.49 11.72
N ARG A 388 -8.50 -20.86 10.42
CA ARG A 388 -9.77 -20.86 9.68
C ARG A 388 -10.80 -21.82 10.25
N GLU A 389 -10.37 -22.98 10.76
CA GLU A 389 -11.22 -24.04 11.36
C GLU A 389 -12.44 -24.44 10.48
N GLY A 390 -12.33 -24.30 9.15
CA GLY A 390 -13.45 -24.50 8.20
C GLY A 390 -14.54 -23.41 8.25
N ARG A 391 -14.42 -22.41 9.13
CA ARG A 391 -15.35 -21.28 9.30
C ARG A 391 -15.03 -20.09 8.39
N TYR A 392 -13.77 -19.96 7.96
CA TYR A 392 -13.29 -18.85 7.13
C TYR A 392 -12.67 -19.36 5.82
N GLU A 393 -12.93 -18.64 4.73
CA GLU A 393 -12.16 -18.67 3.49
C GLU A 393 -11.13 -17.53 3.46
N LEU A 394 -10.05 -17.74 2.72
CA LEU A 394 -8.90 -16.83 2.66
C LEU A 394 -8.72 -16.28 1.24
N VAL A 395 -8.58 -14.97 1.11
CA VAL A 395 -7.98 -14.31 -0.05
C VAL A 395 -6.65 -13.70 0.40
N VAL A 396 -5.61 -13.84 -0.41
CA VAL A 396 -4.39 -13.03 -0.26
C VAL A 396 -4.33 -12.10 -1.47
N LEU A 397 -4.10 -10.81 -1.29
CA LEU A 397 -3.94 -9.87 -2.40
C LEU A 397 -2.76 -8.95 -2.16
N SER A 398 -2.26 -8.35 -3.22
CA SER A 398 -1.43 -7.14 -3.17
C SER A 398 -2.22 -5.99 -3.78
N ASP A 399 -1.87 -4.76 -3.44
CA ASP A 399 -2.53 -3.54 -3.88
C ASP A 399 -1.75 -2.81 -5.00
N HIS A 400 -0.42 -2.82 -4.91
CA HIS A 400 0.54 -2.45 -5.96
C HIS A 400 1.84 -3.27 -5.83
N GLY A 401 2.72 -3.19 -6.82
CA GLY A 401 4.08 -3.72 -6.72
C GLY A 401 5.10 -2.68 -6.25
N GLN A 402 6.39 -3.01 -6.41
CA GLN A 402 7.50 -2.06 -6.38
C GLN A 402 8.44 -2.28 -7.57
N VAL A 403 9.19 -1.24 -7.93
CA VAL A 403 10.32 -1.28 -8.89
C VAL A 403 11.64 -0.97 -8.19
N GLU A 404 12.76 -1.37 -8.80
CA GLU A 404 14.10 -0.94 -8.42
C GLU A 404 14.32 0.53 -8.81
N THR A 405 14.91 1.34 -7.92
CA THR A 405 14.96 2.79 -8.14
C THR A 405 16.34 3.39 -7.87
N THR A 406 16.52 4.62 -8.37
CA THR A 406 17.65 5.51 -8.09
C THR A 406 17.11 6.85 -7.62
N PRO A 407 17.48 7.38 -6.44
CA PRO A 407 17.03 8.69 -5.99
C PRO A 407 17.41 9.81 -6.98
N PHE A 408 16.50 10.75 -7.22
CA PHE A 408 16.66 11.87 -8.14
C PHE A 408 17.91 12.68 -7.80
N ALA A 409 18.15 12.95 -6.51
CA ALA A 409 19.36 13.64 -6.06
C ALA A 409 20.67 12.90 -6.41
N ALA A 410 20.64 11.56 -6.49
CA ALA A 410 21.80 10.76 -6.92
C ALA A 410 21.93 10.71 -8.45
N ALA A 411 20.81 10.69 -9.19
CA ALA A 411 20.78 10.67 -10.65
C ALA A 411 21.04 12.05 -11.30
N HIS A 412 20.69 13.14 -10.62
CA HIS A 412 20.80 14.52 -11.09
C HIS A 412 21.95 15.30 -10.43
N GLY A 413 22.29 14.98 -9.18
CA GLY A 413 23.27 15.72 -8.36
C GLY A 413 22.66 16.74 -7.39
N SER A 414 21.41 17.15 -7.61
CA SER A 414 20.64 18.06 -6.74
C SER A 414 19.24 17.50 -6.43
N PRO A 415 18.67 17.71 -5.23
CA PRO A 415 17.29 17.35 -4.90
C PRO A 415 16.26 18.04 -5.81
N PHE A 416 15.10 17.42 -6.02
CA PHE A 416 14.08 17.95 -6.93
C PHE A 416 13.51 19.30 -6.48
N GLY A 417 13.26 19.50 -5.18
CA GLY A 417 12.85 20.80 -4.64
C GLY A 417 13.90 21.92 -4.83
N ALA A 418 15.19 21.57 -4.89
CA ALA A 418 16.25 22.54 -5.19
C ALA A 418 16.22 22.97 -6.67
N VAL A 419 16.02 22.02 -7.59
CA VAL A 419 15.88 22.31 -9.02
C VAL A 419 14.63 23.17 -9.29
N LEU A 420 13.51 22.84 -8.65
CA LEU A 420 12.30 23.66 -8.74
C LEU A 420 12.52 25.09 -8.21
N ALA A 421 13.28 25.27 -7.13
CA ALA A 421 13.57 26.59 -6.56
C ALA A 421 14.55 27.42 -7.43
N GLU A 422 15.47 26.76 -8.16
CA GLU A 422 16.33 27.40 -9.16
C GLU A 422 15.50 27.92 -10.35
N VAL A 423 14.58 27.10 -10.86
CA VAL A 423 13.71 27.47 -11.99
C VAL A 423 12.65 28.50 -11.61
N LEU A 424 12.10 28.41 -10.40
CA LEU A 424 11.14 29.36 -9.85
C LEU A 424 11.82 30.42 -8.97
N ALA A 425 12.73 31.19 -9.57
CA ALA A 425 13.54 32.18 -8.86
C ALA A 425 12.70 33.12 -7.95
N GLY A 426 12.99 33.11 -6.65
CA GLY A 426 12.27 33.89 -5.63
C GLY A 426 11.06 33.18 -5.00
N PHE A 427 10.70 31.97 -5.44
CA PHE A 427 9.72 31.12 -4.75
C PHE A 427 10.39 30.25 -3.70
N ARG A 428 9.70 30.07 -2.57
CA ARG A 428 10.06 29.10 -1.55
C ARG A 428 9.39 27.76 -1.87
N VAL A 429 10.20 26.73 -2.11
CA VAL A 429 9.75 25.38 -2.44
C VAL A 429 9.85 24.50 -1.20
N GLN A 430 8.73 23.95 -0.73
CA GLN A 430 8.64 23.08 0.44
C GLN A 430 8.30 21.65 0.00
N GLU A 431 9.24 20.72 0.13
CA GLU A 431 8.96 19.29 0.02
C GLU A 431 8.23 18.80 1.27
N VAL A 432 7.09 18.11 1.12
CA VAL A 432 6.38 17.49 2.25
C VAL A 432 7.20 16.37 2.86
N LYS A 433 7.46 16.43 4.17
CA LYS A 433 8.44 15.62 4.93
C LYS A 433 9.90 15.75 4.43
N GLY A 434 10.17 16.63 3.46
CA GLY A 434 11.51 16.94 2.95
C GLY A 434 12.02 18.30 3.46
N LYS A 435 12.88 18.94 2.66
CA LYS A 435 13.46 20.26 3.00
C LYS A 435 12.72 21.41 2.32
N ALA A 436 12.98 22.62 2.81
CA ALA A 436 12.66 23.85 2.11
C ALA A 436 13.87 24.32 1.28
N TYR A 437 13.60 24.89 0.10
CA TYR A 437 14.58 25.46 -0.83
C TYR A 437 14.11 26.83 -1.33
N GLY A 438 15.03 27.61 -1.89
CA GLY A 438 14.78 29.00 -2.25
C GLY A 438 15.00 29.97 -1.08
N PRO A 439 14.46 31.20 -1.13
CA PRO A 439 14.68 32.23 -0.12
C PRO A 439 14.06 31.90 1.25
N PRO A 440 14.45 32.66 2.30
CA PRO A 440 13.70 32.77 3.56
C PRO A 440 12.21 33.07 3.35
N GLU A 441 11.40 32.75 4.36
CA GLU A 441 9.92 32.86 4.28
C GLU A 441 9.44 34.31 4.18
N ASP A 442 10.16 35.24 4.80
CA ASP A 442 9.95 36.69 4.77
C ASP A 442 10.44 37.35 3.47
N GLU A 443 11.33 36.70 2.72
CA GLU A 443 11.83 37.16 1.41
C GLU A 443 11.13 36.48 0.22
N ALA A 444 10.31 35.45 0.48
CA ALA A 444 9.67 34.63 -0.55
C ALA A 444 8.56 35.40 -1.29
N ARG A 445 8.65 35.46 -2.62
CA ARG A 445 7.64 36.07 -3.50
C ARG A 445 6.42 35.19 -3.72
N GLY A 446 6.52 33.91 -3.37
CA GLY A 446 5.47 32.92 -3.54
C GLY A 446 5.91 31.57 -2.96
N HIS A 447 4.94 30.66 -2.80
CA HIS A 447 5.13 29.38 -2.13
C HIS A 447 4.70 28.23 -3.03
N VAL A 448 5.55 27.22 -3.14
CA VAL A 448 5.25 25.95 -3.81
C VAL A 448 5.38 24.82 -2.81
N THR A 449 4.35 23.98 -2.70
CA THR A 449 4.41 22.73 -1.95
C THR A 449 4.64 21.59 -2.94
N VAL A 450 5.55 20.66 -2.63
CA VAL A 450 5.81 19.49 -3.46
C VAL A 450 5.49 18.25 -2.63
N THR A 451 4.60 17.40 -3.13
CA THR A 451 4.44 16.04 -2.60
C THR A 451 5.11 15.04 -3.53
N MET A 452 5.66 13.99 -2.94
CA MET A 452 6.40 12.96 -3.65
C MET A 452 5.92 11.60 -3.13
N SER A 453 5.83 10.64 -4.04
CA SER A 453 5.53 9.22 -3.79
C SER A 453 6.35 8.40 -4.77
N GLY A 454 7.49 7.89 -4.32
CA GLY A 454 8.48 7.17 -5.15
C GLY A 454 8.83 7.93 -6.44
N GLY A 455 8.44 7.37 -7.58
CA GLY A 455 8.70 7.91 -8.92
C GLY A 455 7.71 8.99 -9.40
N GLY A 456 6.75 9.42 -8.58
CA GLY A 456 5.79 10.48 -8.89
C GLY A 456 5.95 11.69 -7.97
N ALA A 457 5.86 12.90 -8.53
CA ALA A 457 5.89 14.15 -7.77
C ALA A 457 4.82 15.14 -8.24
N HIS A 458 4.12 15.77 -7.30
CA HIS A 458 3.06 16.74 -7.57
C HIS A 458 3.51 18.12 -7.07
N VAL A 459 3.50 19.10 -7.96
CA VAL A 459 3.90 20.49 -7.69
C VAL A 459 2.66 21.34 -7.49
N TYR A 460 2.53 21.97 -6.33
CA TYR A 460 1.36 22.75 -5.91
C TYR A 460 1.70 24.22 -5.67
N PHE A 461 1.08 25.12 -6.41
CA PHE A 461 0.93 26.53 -6.04
C PHE A 461 -0.20 26.63 -5.00
N ALA A 462 0.18 26.39 -3.75
CA ALA A 462 -0.72 26.12 -2.63
C ALA A 462 -1.46 27.36 -2.09
N ASP A 463 -1.11 28.56 -2.58
CA ASP A 463 -1.83 29.79 -2.34
C ASP A 463 -3.24 29.76 -2.95
N ARG A 464 -3.40 29.11 -4.12
CA ARG A 464 -4.65 29.07 -4.91
C ARG A 464 -5.65 27.98 -4.47
N ALA A 465 -6.94 28.33 -4.58
CA ALA A 465 -8.06 27.41 -4.34
C ALA A 465 -8.29 26.42 -5.51
N THR A 466 -7.86 26.77 -6.73
CA THR A 466 -7.98 25.93 -7.94
C THR A 466 -6.61 25.66 -8.54
N ARG A 467 -6.49 24.55 -9.28
CA ARG A 467 -5.32 24.26 -10.12
C ARG A 467 -5.15 25.36 -11.17
N MET A 468 -3.91 25.77 -11.43
CA MET A 468 -3.57 26.58 -12.60
C MET A 468 -3.77 25.74 -13.86
N THR A 469 -4.23 26.36 -14.95
CA THR A 469 -4.20 25.69 -16.27
C THR A 469 -2.79 25.68 -16.83
N TYR A 470 -2.49 24.76 -17.76
CA TYR A 470 -1.22 24.72 -18.48
C TYR A 470 -0.87 26.07 -19.14
N ARG A 471 -1.86 26.75 -19.72
CA ARG A 471 -1.69 28.09 -20.30
C ARG A 471 -1.40 29.16 -19.25
N GLU A 472 -2.04 29.10 -18.08
CA GLU A 472 -1.70 29.99 -16.96
C GLU A 472 -0.27 29.74 -16.44
N LEU A 473 0.14 28.46 -16.34
CA LEU A 473 1.49 28.06 -15.92
C LEU A 473 2.55 28.58 -16.88
N MET A 474 2.38 28.36 -18.19
CA MET A 474 3.33 28.86 -19.20
C MET A 474 3.38 30.40 -19.25
N ASN A 475 2.28 31.09 -19.00
CA ASN A 475 2.26 32.55 -18.96
C ASN A 475 2.92 33.14 -17.70
N ARG A 476 2.82 32.46 -16.54
CA ARG A 476 3.35 32.94 -15.24
C ARG A 476 4.76 32.45 -14.95
N HIS A 477 5.08 31.24 -15.40
CA HIS A 477 6.31 30.50 -15.10
C HIS A 477 6.86 29.83 -16.38
N PRO A 478 7.19 30.61 -17.44
CA PRO A 478 7.51 30.09 -18.77
C PRO A 478 8.70 29.11 -18.79
N GLU A 479 9.64 29.25 -17.86
CA GLU A 479 10.81 28.36 -17.74
C GLU A 479 10.49 27.02 -17.05
N LEU A 480 9.37 26.90 -16.32
CA LEU A 480 9.10 25.76 -15.43
C LEU A 480 9.00 24.44 -16.21
N ILE A 481 8.07 24.36 -17.15
CA ILE A 481 7.80 23.12 -17.87
C ILE A 481 8.97 22.78 -18.82
N PRO A 482 9.49 23.69 -19.66
CA PRO A 482 10.61 23.38 -20.55
C PRO A 482 11.87 22.90 -19.82
N ARG A 483 12.26 23.53 -18.70
CA ARG A 483 13.47 23.13 -17.97
C ARG A 483 13.33 21.79 -17.28
N ILE A 484 12.17 21.50 -16.69
CA ILE A 484 11.96 20.22 -16.00
C ILE A 484 11.75 19.07 -17.01
N ALA A 485 11.08 19.31 -18.14
CA ALA A 485 10.91 18.31 -19.21
C ALA A 485 12.23 17.96 -19.91
N ALA A 486 13.19 18.89 -19.97
CA ALA A 486 14.53 18.65 -20.52
C ALA A 486 15.44 17.78 -19.62
N LEU A 487 15.04 17.48 -18.37
CA LEU A 487 15.82 16.64 -17.46
C LEU A 487 15.71 15.17 -17.87
N ARG A 488 16.83 14.51 -18.16
CA ARG A 488 16.89 13.05 -18.44
C ARG A 488 16.27 12.20 -17.33
N GLN A 489 16.18 12.72 -16.11
CA GLN A 489 15.59 12.09 -14.94
C GLN A 489 14.06 12.10 -14.92
N VAL A 490 13.41 12.89 -15.78
CA VAL A 490 11.95 13.01 -15.91
C VAL A 490 11.51 12.29 -17.17
N ALA A 491 10.57 11.36 -17.04
CA ALA A 491 9.93 10.67 -18.17
C ALA A 491 8.95 11.58 -18.90
N LEU A 492 8.13 12.25 -18.11
CA LEU A 492 6.89 12.87 -18.53
C LEU A 492 6.46 13.88 -17.48
N LEU A 493 6.06 15.07 -17.93
CA LEU A 493 5.23 16.01 -17.18
C LEU A 493 3.78 15.92 -17.63
N MET A 494 2.86 16.13 -16.69
CA MET A 494 1.44 16.16 -16.95
C MET A 494 0.82 17.40 -16.30
N ALA A 495 0.08 18.16 -17.10
CA ALA A 495 -0.67 19.35 -16.71
C ALA A 495 -2.08 19.30 -17.37
N ARG A 496 -2.96 20.24 -17.06
CA ARG A 496 -4.33 20.28 -17.63
C ARG A 496 -4.67 21.67 -18.14
N ASP A 497 -5.28 21.79 -19.32
CA ASP A 497 -5.74 23.06 -19.88
C ASP A 497 -7.27 23.03 -20.05
N GLY A 498 -7.98 23.46 -18.99
CA GLY A 498 -9.43 23.27 -18.90
C GLY A 498 -9.79 21.81 -18.68
N GLU A 499 -10.43 21.19 -19.68
CA GLU A 499 -10.72 19.75 -19.68
C GLU A 499 -9.71 18.91 -20.46
N GLU A 500 -8.75 19.54 -21.17
CA GLU A 500 -7.75 18.82 -21.96
C GLU A 500 -6.52 18.45 -21.11
N ASP A 501 -6.08 17.20 -21.25
CA ASP A 501 -4.86 16.69 -20.64
C ASP A 501 -3.64 16.99 -21.53
N VAL A 502 -2.62 17.60 -20.93
CA VAL A 502 -1.39 18.03 -21.61
C VAL A 502 -0.22 17.24 -21.07
N PHE A 503 0.43 16.50 -21.96
CA PHE A 503 1.59 15.67 -21.68
C PHE A 503 2.83 16.36 -22.27
N ILE A 504 3.95 16.39 -21.55
CA ILE A 504 5.18 17.04 -22.02
C ILE A 504 6.39 16.15 -21.73
N ASP A 505 7.15 15.81 -22.75
CA ASP A 505 8.44 15.13 -22.66
C ASP A 505 9.59 16.04 -23.16
N ALA A 506 10.79 15.48 -23.34
CA ALA A 506 11.94 16.23 -23.84
C ALA A 506 11.84 16.59 -25.34
N GLN A 507 10.87 16.04 -26.07
CA GLN A 507 10.62 16.27 -27.48
C GLN A 507 9.53 17.33 -27.69
N GLY A 508 8.57 17.45 -26.76
CA GLY A 508 7.64 18.57 -26.70
C GLY A 508 6.28 18.22 -26.09
N GLU A 509 5.26 18.95 -26.52
CA GLU A 509 3.89 18.80 -26.06
C GLU A 509 3.13 17.72 -26.85
N LEU A 510 2.44 16.84 -26.14
CA LEU A 510 1.63 15.75 -26.66
C LEU A 510 0.21 15.86 -26.07
N ARG A 511 -0.82 15.64 -26.90
CA ARG A 511 -2.24 15.67 -26.48
C ARG A 511 -2.99 14.45 -27.01
N GLY A 512 -3.98 14.00 -26.24
CA GLY A 512 -4.81 12.84 -26.59
C GLY A 512 -3.96 11.60 -26.91
N ALA A 513 -4.36 10.86 -27.96
CA ALA A 513 -3.66 9.63 -28.36
C ALA A 513 -2.19 9.81 -28.79
N ALA A 514 -1.72 11.04 -29.03
CA ALA A 514 -0.33 11.30 -29.43
C ALA A 514 0.71 10.90 -28.37
N VAL A 515 0.32 10.80 -27.09
CA VAL A 515 1.21 10.34 -26.01
C VAL A 515 1.42 8.81 -26.00
N LYS A 516 0.55 8.02 -26.65
CA LYS A 516 0.58 6.55 -26.57
C LYS A 516 1.92 5.90 -26.97
N PRO A 517 2.67 6.37 -28.00
CA PRO A 517 4.00 5.85 -28.30
C PRO A 517 5.05 6.07 -27.20
N LEU A 518 4.90 7.11 -26.38
CA LEU A 518 5.71 7.31 -25.18
C LEU A 518 5.27 6.33 -24.08
N LEU A 519 3.97 6.22 -23.82
CA LEU A 519 3.42 5.34 -22.78
C LEU A 519 3.74 3.86 -23.00
N ALA A 520 3.81 3.41 -24.25
CA ALA A 520 4.16 2.04 -24.64
C ALA A 520 5.56 1.58 -24.19
N GLN A 521 6.41 2.50 -23.72
CA GLN A 521 7.72 2.21 -23.12
C GLN A 521 7.63 1.83 -21.64
N TYR A 522 6.47 2.02 -21.00
CA TYR A 522 6.26 1.88 -19.56
C TYR A 522 5.29 0.74 -19.21
N ASP A 523 4.14 0.66 -19.89
CA ASP A 523 3.13 -0.40 -19.79
C ASP A 523 2.23 -0.37 -21.06
N ASP A 524 1.12 -1.11 -21.07
CA ASP A 524 0.08 -1.02 -22.09
C ASP A 524 -0.38 0.46 -22.28
N PRO A 525 -0.24 1.02 -23.49
CA PRO A 525 -0.44 2.45 -23.72
C PRO A 525 -1.92 2.88 -23.69
N ASP A 526 -2.86 1.96 -23.90
CA ASP A 526 -4.28 2.27 -23.84
C ASP A 526 -4.76 2.30 -22.38
N ILE A 527 -4.36 1.31 -21.58
CA ILE A 527 -4.63 1.26 -20.15
C ILE A 527 -3.96 2.44 -19.43
N LEU A 528 -2.69 2.71 -19.72
CA LEU A 528 -1.92 3.75 -19.05
C LEU A 528 -2.44 5.16 -19.42
N PHE A 529 -2.92 5.35 -20.66
CA PHE A 529 -3.57 6.59 -21.08
C PHE A 529 -4.86 6.85 -20.29
N GLU A 530 -5.76 5.87 -20.20
CA GLU A 530 -7.01 5.96 -19.42
C GLU A 530 -6.75 6.22 -17.92
N GLN A 531 -5.70 5.61 -17.35
CA GLN A 531 -5.29 5.88 -15.97
C GLN A 531 -4.76 7.30 -15.77
N LEU A 532 -3.96 7.83 -16.72
CA LEU A 532 -3.40 9.17 -16.65
C LEU A 532 -4.45 10.27 -16.80
N ILE A 533 -5.38 10.16 -17.77
CA ILE A 533 -6.46 11.15 -17.93
C ILE A 533 -7.39 11.15 -16.71
N ARG A 534 -7.67 9.97 -16.11
CA ARG A 534 -8.43 9.89 -14.86
C ARG A 534 -7.69 10.57 -13.71
N LEU A 535 -6.40 10.27 -13.51
CA LEU A 535 -5.59 10.92 -12.48
C LEU A 535 -5.58 12.45 -12.66
N ASN A 536 -5.36 12.92 -13.88
CA ASN A 536 -5.28 14.35 -14.16
C ASN A 536 -6.63 15.07 -14.06
N SER A 537 -7.77 14.36 -14.09
CA SER A 537 -9.09 14.95 -13.83
C SER A 537 -9.35 15.31 -12.37
N PHE A 538 -8.55 14.81 -11.42
CA PHE A 538 -8.71 15.11 -10.00
C PHE A 538 -8.39 16.59 -9.69
N ARG A 539 -9.21 17.22 -8.84
CA ARG A 539 -9.04 18.59 -8.36
C ARG A 539 -7.88 18.72 -7.37
N ASN A 540 -7.63 17.67 -6.59
CA ASN A 540 -6.53 17.56 -5.63
C ASN A 540 -5.16 17.27 -6.28
N CYS A 541 -5.09 17.11 -7.61
CA CYS A 541 -3.81 16.97 -8.31
C CYS A 541 -2.94 18.25 -8.24
N GLY A 542 -1.64 18.05 -8.50
CA GLY A 542 -0.68 19.14 -8.65
C GLY A 542 -1.07 20.03 -9.84
N ASP A 543 -0.59 21.27 -9.82
CA ASP A 543 -0.65 22.16 -10.99
C ASP A 543 0.18 21.56 -12.14
N VAL A 544 1.34 20.97 -11.79
CA VAL A 544 2.13 20.08 -12.64
C VAL A 544 2.40 18.77 -11.88
N ILE A 545 2.37 17.64 -12.58
CA ILE A 545 2.77 16.33 -12.09
C ILE A 545 4.00 15.89 -12.89
N ALA A 546 5.00 15.33 -12.22
CA ALA A 546 6.21 14.79 -12.83
C ALA A 546 6.32 13.29 -12.55
N PHE A 547 6.67 12.52 -13.59
CA PHE A 547 6.97 11.10 -13.51
C PHE A 547 8.45 10.85 -13.80
N GLY A 548 9.10 10.02 -13.00
CA GLY A 548 10.53 9.70 -13.13
C GLY A 548 10.84 8.77 -14.29
N ALA A 549 11.92 9.07 -15.02
CA ALA A 549 12.42 8.25 -16.12
C ALA A 549 12.96 6.89 -15.63
N PHE A 550 12.94 5.88 -16.50
CA PHE A 550 13.73 4.67 -16.30
C PHE A 550 15.14 4.87 -16.89
N ILE A 551 16.17 4.74 -16.05
CA ILE A 551 17.57 4.82 -16.43
C ILE A 551 18.23 3.51 -15.99
N ASP A 552 18.90 2.82 -16.93
CA ASP A 552 19.59 1.55 -16.71
C ASP A 552 18.73 0.48 -16.00
N GLY A 553 17.44 0.45 -16.33
CA GLY A 553 16.44 -0.49 -15.78
C GLY A 553 15.90 -0.12 -14.40
N LYS A 554 16.23 1.06 -13.86
CA LYS A 554 15.73 1.58 -12.57
C LYS A 554 14.91 2.85 -12.78
N GLN A 555 13.79 3.00 -12.07
CA GLN A 555 13.04 4.26 -12.07
C GLN A 555 13.78 5.33 -11.26
N VAL A 556 13.78 6.57 -11.72
CA VAL A 556 14.22 7.71 -10.90
C VAL A 556 13.13 8.05 -9.89
N ASN A 557 13.43 7.92 -8.60
CA ASN A 557 12.51 8.32 -7.53
C ASN A 557 12.77 9.75 -7.08
N PHE A 558 11.73 10.56 -6.91
CA PHE A 558 11.86 11.87 -6.27
C PHE A 558 12.08 11.72 -4.75
N GLU A 559 11.56 10.65 -4.13
CA GLU A 559 11.91 10.26 -2.75
C GLU A 559 13.25 9.49 -2.67
N ASN A 560 13.95 9.62 -1.54
CA ASN A 560 15.21 8.92 -1.30
C ASN A 560 14.98 7.48 -0.80
N GLN A 561 14.60 6.60 -1.73
CA GLN A 561 14.34 5.18 -1.51
C GLN A 561 15.09 4.33 -2.54
N ALA A 562 15.34 3.05 -2.24
CA ALA A 562 16.01 2.09 -3.14
C ALA A 562 15.03 1.22 -3.95
N GLY A 563 13.83 1.03 -3.40
CA GLY A 563 12.65 0.56 -4.11
C GLY A 563 11.54 1.61 -4.05
N GLY A 564 10.58 1.57 -4.96
CA GLY A 564 9.43 2.46 -4.89
C GLY A 564 8.33 2.16 -5.87
N HIS A 565 7.29 2.97 -5.76
CA HIS A 565 6.02 2.86 -6.46
C HIS A 565 5.36 4.27 -6.53
N GLY A 566 4.13 4.37 -7.02
CA GLY A 566 3.39 5.63 -7.14
C GLY A 566 3.55 6.37 -8.47
N SER A 567 4.13 5.72 -9.48
CA SER A 567 4.43 6.27 -10.79
C SER A 567 4.04 5.33 -11.94
N ILE A 568 4.35 5.73 -13.17
CA ILE A 568 4.16 4.93 -14.36
C ILE A 568 5.26 3.85 -14.51
N GLY A 569 4.86 2.70 -15.03
CA GLY A 569 5.74 1.69 -15.62
C GLY A 569 6.39 0.68 -14.68
N GLY A 570 6.61 -0.53 -15.21
CA GLY A 570 7.24 -1.64 -14.51
C GLY A 570 6.35 -2.29 -13.43
N GLU A 571 6.94 -3.25 -12.70
CA GLU A 571 6.26 -4.15 -11.76
C GLU A 571 5.34 -3.48 -10.72
N GLN A 572 5.54 -2.19 -10.42
CA GLN A 572 4.66 -1.41 -9.53
C GLN A 572 3.18 -1.41 -9.97
N LEU A 573 2.93 -1.52 -11.28
CA LEU A 573 1.58 -1.51 -11.83
C LEU A 573 0.87 -2.88 -11.80
N HIS A 574 1.55 -3.97 -11.42
CA HIS A 574 1.09 -5.35 -11.62
C HIS A 574 0.95 -6.14 -10.29
N PRO A 575 0.01 -5.77 -9.40
CA PRO A 575 -0.37 -6.59 -8.24
C PRO A 575 -1.17 -7.85 -8.65
N PHE A 576 -1.60 -8.61 -7.63
CA PHE A 576 -2.33 -9.87 -7.79
C PHE A 576 -3.44 -10.05 -6.74
N VAL A 577 -4.35 -10.98 -7.04
CA VAL A 577 -5.24 -11.63 -6.09
C VAL A 577 -4.96 -13.14 -6.15
N LEU A 578 -4.65 -13.75 -5.02
CA LEU A 578 -4.53 -15.20 -4.84
C LEU A 578 -5.82 -15.72 -4.21
N ALA A 579 -6.58 -16.49 -4.98
CA ALA A 579 -7.94 -16.93 -4.64
C ALA A 579 -8.23 -18.32 -5.21
N LYS A 580 -9.25 -19.02 -4.71
CA LYS A 580 -9.61 -20.33 -5.24
C LYS A 580 -10.25 -20.27 -6.61
N LYS A 581 -9.90 -21.22 -7.47
CA LYS A 581 -10.46 -21.40 -8.83
C LYS A 581 -11.98 -21.57 -8.81
N GLU A 582 -12.51 -22.25 -7.79
CA GLU A 582 -13.96 -22.49 -7.62
C GLU A 582 -14.80 -21.20 -7.50
N TRP A 583 -14.21 -20.08 -7.04
CA TRP A 583 -14.91 -18.81 -6.89
C TRP A 583 -15.10 -18.05 -8.20
N SER A 584 -14.50 -18.50 -9.31
CA SER A 584 -14.67 -17.93 -10.65
C SER A 584 -14.44 -16.41 -10.70
N ILE A 585 -13.42 -15.93 -9.95
CA ILE A 585 -12.97 -14.54 -10.00
C ILE A 585 -12.32 -14.27 -11.36
N ASP A 586 -12.68 -13.14 -11.97
CA ASP A 586 -12.06 -12.64 -13.20
C ASP A 586 -11.47 -11.25 -12.93
N THR A 587 -10.14 -11.16 -13.00
CA THR A 587 -9.39 -9.89 -12.90
C THR A 587 -8.86 -9.41 -14.25
N SER A 588 -9.14 -10.11 -15.36
CA SER A 588 -8.55 -9.83 -16.68
C SER A 588 -8.90 -8.44 -17.24
N ARG A 589 -9.96 -7.83 -16.71
CA ARG A 589 -10.43 -6.47 -17.06
C ARG A 589 -10.30 -5.46 -15.92
N VAL A 590 -9.62 -5.84 -14.83
CA VAL A 590 -9.41 -4.97 -13.66
C VAL A 590 -8.19 -4.10 -13.94
N ASN A 591 -8.47 -2.91 -14.47
CA ASN A 591 -7.50 -1.90 -14.87
C ASN A 591 -7.24 -0.84 -13.77
N ALA A 592 -7.97 -0.89 -12.65
CA ALA A 592 -7.72 -0.10 -11.45
C ALA A 592 -8.27 -0.79 -10.19
N ALA A 593 -7.66 -0.53 -9.02
CA ALA A 593 -7.99 -1.17 -7.75
C ALA A 593 -9.47 -1.05 -7.31
N HIS A 594 -10.15 0.06 -7.65
CA HIS A 594 -11.58 0.21 -7.35
C HIS A 594 -12.49 -0.82 -8.04
N GLN A 595 -12.02 -1.43 -9.13
CA GLN A 595 -12.76 -2.47 -9.86
C GLN A 595 -12.70 -3.84 -9.16
N LEU A 596 -11.80 -4.04 -8.19
CA LEU A 596 -11.82 -5.23 -7.31
C LEU A 596 -12.95 -5.20 -6.29
N HIS A 597 -13.38 -4.02 -5.83
CA HIS A 597 -14.41 -3.90 -4.80
C HIS A 597 -15.72 -4.65 -5.12
N PRO A 598 -16.35 -4.52 -6.31
CA PRO A 598 -17.54 -5.29 -6.63
C PRO A 598 -17.29 -6.80 -6.77
N ILE A 599 -16.07 -7.22 -7.10
CA ILE A 599 -15.68 -8.64 -7.17
C ILE A 599 -15.58 -9.23 -5.76
N LEU A 600 -14.82 -8.57 -4.88
CA LEU A 600 -14.61 -9.00 -3.49
C LEU A 600 -15.90 -8.90 -2.65
N SER A 601 -16.72 -7.87 -2.88
CA SER A 601 -18.06 -7.76 -2.26
C SER A 601 -18.99 -8.88 -2.72
N ARG A 602 -18.95 -9.26 -4.01
CA ARG A 602 -19.72 -10.41 -4.51
C ARG A 602 -19.24 -11.72 -3.89
N LEU A 603 -17.93 -11.94 -3.78
CA LEU A 603 -17.37 -13.12 -3.09
C LEU A 603 -17.84 -13.19 -1.63
N ARG A 604 -17.71 -12.08 -0.87
CA ARG A 604 -18.21 -11.97 0.51
C ARG A 604 -19.68 -12.38 0.60
N ASP A 605 -20.52 -11.80 -0.25
CA ASP A 605 -21.97 -12.02 -0.20
C ASP A 605 -22.34 -13.45 -0.65
N GLN A 606 -21.62 -14.03 -1.61
CA GLN A 606 -21.76 -15.44 -2.02
C GLN A 606 -21.42 -16.40 -0.89
N LEU A 607 -20.23 -16.27 -0.29
CA LEU A 607 -19.77 -17.13 0.82
C LEU A 607 -20.69 -17.04 2.05
N ALA A 608 -21.26 -15.86 2.30
CA ALA A 608 -22.27 -15.66 3.35
C ALA A 608 -23.61 -16.35 3.02
N SER A 609 -24.03 -16.34 1.74
CA SER A 609 -25.32 -16.85 1.28
C SER A 609 -25.40 -18.35 0.97
N THR A 610 -24.26 -19.06 0.87
CA THR A 610 -24.24 -20.54 0.78
C THR A 610 -24.47 -21.16 2.15
N ALA A 611 -25.69 -20.97 2.70
CA ALA A 611 -26.14 -21.32 4.05
C ALA A 611 -27.37 -22.25 4.02
#